data_AF-A0A7V9U672-F1
#
_entry.id   AF-A0A7V9U672-F1
#
_cell.length_a   1.000
_cell.length_b   1.000
_cell.length_c   1.000
_cell.angle_alpha   90.00
_cell.angle_beta   90.00
_cell.angle_gamma   90.00
#
_symmetry.space_group_name_H-M   'P 1'
#
loop_
_entity.id
_entity.type
_entity.pdbx_description
1 polymer ?
#
loop_
_entity_poly.entity_id
_entity_poly.type
_entity_poly.pdbx_seq_one_letter_code
_entity_poly.pdbx_strand_id
1 'polypeptide(L)'
;MNVRNVVGYVPGAGPRANEHLVIGAHYDHLGLGGMASFQPTTRAIHNGADDNASGTTALIQLADRFANGPPPQRSILFVAFTAEEQGLLGADHFVDHPPVPLSDIVAMINFDMVGRMTDDTLHIGGNGTAPAFGAMLNKVDAESPLKLKDMGKGGLGPSDHMAFAQKKIPVLHFFSGLHSDYHRPSDDTEKINFKGLDQIVDFAAAVMREVISMPRQTYDSKHDSHSAGPGTPSRSRVTLGVIPDYGDNETGGAKISGTTPDSPAAKAGLTEGDIIVKFGDSEIGTLYDLSEALSSAKPGQTVKLKIRRGDKTVEIEATLAERK
;
A
#
# COMPACT_ATOMS: atom_id res chain seq x y z
N MET A 1 21.19 8.55 -10.18
CA MET A 1 21.09 8.47 -8.71
C MET A 1 21.69 7.13 -8.30
N ASN A 2 22.46 7.05 -7.22
CA ASN A 2 23.02 5.79 -6.72
C ASN A 2 22.35 5.47 -5.38
N VAL A 3 21.30 4.67 -5.42
CA VAL A 3 20.52 4.19 -4.26
C VAL A 3 20.60 2.67 -4.21
N ARG A 4 20.37 2.09 -3.04
CA ARG A 4 20.54 0.64 -2.81
C ARG A 4 19.38 0.10 -2.00
N ASN A 5 18.83 -1.02 -2.43
CA ASN A 5 18.06 -1.88 -1.53
C ASN A 5 19.01 -2.48 -0.49
N VAL A 6 18.50 -2.77 0.71
CA VAL A 6 19.23 -3.48 1.76
C VAL A 6 18.55 -4.83 1.99
N VAL A 7 19.30 -5.92 1.93
CA VAL A 7 18.78 -7.28 2.05
C VAL A 7 19.41 -7.96 3.27
N GLY A 8 18.59 -8.31 4.25
CA GLY A 8 18.90 -9.25 5.32
C GLY A 8 18.47 -10.67 4.94
N TYR A 9 19.23 -11.68 5.37
CA TYR A 9 18.98 -13.09 5.06
C TYR A 9 18.96 -13.93 6.32
N VAL A 10 17.87 -14.65 6.54
CA VAL A 10 17.75 -15.69 7.57
C VAL A 10 17.69 -17.05 6.88
N PRO A 11 18.70 -17.92 7.06
CA PRO A 11 18.73 -19.22 6.39
C PRO A 11 17.65 -20.15 6.94
N GLY A 12 16.94 -20.81 6.03
CA GLY A 12 16.04 -21.90 6.37
C GLY A 12 16.78 -23.20 6.66
N ALA A 13 16.04 -24.18 7.18
CA ALA A 13 16.54 -25.53 7.44
C ALA A 13 15.63 -26.61 6.84
N GLY A 14 16.24 -27.73 6.44
CA GLY A 14 15.53 -28.87 5.90
C GLY A 14 15.25 -28.77 4.39
N PRO A 15 14.30 -29.57 3.87
CA PRO A 15 14.16 -29.79 2.43
C PRO A 15 13.63 -28.59 1.64
N ARG A 16 13.12 -27.55 2.32
CA ARG A 16 12.59 -26.31 1.71
C ARG A 16 13.47 -25.09 1.97
N ALA A 17 14.70 -25.29 2.47
CA ALA A 17 15.60 -24.19 2.83
C ALA A 17 16.00 -23.31 1.63
N ASN A 18 15.93 -23.84 0.41
CA ASN A 18 16.17 -23.09 -0.83
C ASN A 18 14.94 -22.29 -1.31
N GLU A 19 13.78 -22.43 -0.68
CA GLU A 19 12.62 -21.57 -0.94
C GLU A 19 12.70 -20.32 -0.07
N HIS A 20 12.26 -19.18 -0.59
CA HIS A 20 12.41 -17.86 0.06
C HIS A 20 11.06 -17.16 0.25
N LEU A 21 10.76 -16.77 1.49
CA LEU A 21 9.74 -15.76 1.79
C LEU A 21 10.41 -14.38 1.78
N VAL A 22 9.85 -13.42 1.05
CA VAL A 22 10.31 -12.02 1.09
C VAL A 22 9.43 -11.21 2.04
N ILE A 23 10.06 -10.44 2.92
CA ILE A 23 9.43 -9.43 3.78
C ILE A 23 9.96 -8.07 3.34
N GLY A 24 9.07 -7.17 2.92
CA GLY A 24 9.44 -5.91 2.30
C GLY A 24 8.85 -4.67 2.98
N ALA A 25 9.59 -3.58 2.94
CA ALA A 25 9.14 -2.22 3.24
C ALA A 25 10.10 -1.24 2.55
N HIS A 26 9.64 -0.09 2.07
CA HIS A 26 10.59 0.94 1.61
C HIS A 26 11.11 1.77 2.78
N TYR A 27 12.33 2.29 2.62
CA TYR A 27 13.00 3.14 3.62
C TYR A 27 13.28 4.56 3.11
N ASP A 28 12.98 4.85 1.83
CA ASP A 28 13.00 6.22 1.34
C ASP A 28 11.70 6.95 1.65
N HIS A 29 11.75 8.28 1.56
CA HIS A 29 10.60 9.16 1.60
C HIS A 29 10.92 10.45 0.83
N LEU A 30 10.11 11.50 0.98
CA LEU A 30 10.15 12.71 0.14
C LEU A 30 11.26 13.72 0.45
N GLY A 31 12.12 13.48 1.45
CA GLY A 31 13.23 14.37 1.80
C GLY A 31 12.76 15.78 2.20
N LEU A 32 12.99 16.78 1.34
CA LEU A 32 12.52 18.17 1.58
C LEU A 32 11.14 18.47 0.96
N GLY A 33 10.42 17.45 0.52
CA GLY A 33 9.11 17.56 -0.15
C GLY A 33 9.24 17.74 -1.67
N GLY A 34 8.40 18.61 -2.22
CA GLY A 34 8.29 18.85 -3.66
C GLY A 34 6.99 18.29 -4.23
N MET A 35 7.02 17.87 -5.49
CA MET A 35 5.80 17.52 -6.24
C MET A 35 4.99 16.35 -5.72
N ALA A 36 5.64 15.41 -5.05
CA ALA A 36 4.97 14.29 -4.41
C ALA A 36 4.37 14.65 -3.04
N SER A 37 4.78 15.78 -2.44
CA SER A 37 4.26 16.24 -1.15
C SER A 37 2.84 16.77 -1.28
N PHE A 38 2.02 16.53 -0.24
CA PHE A 38 0.72 17.16 -0.07
C PHE A 38 0.79 18.57 0.54
N GLN A 39 2.01 19.09 0.71
CA GLN A 39 2.34 20.50 0.90
C GLN A 39 3.47 20.92 -0.05
N PRO A 40 3.23 20.94 -1.38
CA PRO A 40 4.29 21.04 -2.39
C PRO A 40 5.03 22.39 -2.39
N THR A 41 4.46 23.43 -1.79
CA THR A 41 5.10 24.75 -1.61
C THR A 41 5.93 24.84 -0.33
N THR A 42 5.80 23.88 0.57
CA THR A 42 6.56 23.81 1.82
C THR A 42 7.88 23.08 1.57
N ARG A 43 8.99 23.74 1.92
CA ARG A 43 10.31 23.12 1.95
C ARG A 43 10.68 22.77 3.39
N ALA A 44 10.31 21.58 3.81
CA ALA A 44 10.59 21.05 5.14
C ALA A 44 10.88 19.56 5.07
N ILE A 45 11.54 19.03 6.09
CA ILE A 45 11.87 17.61 6.17
C ILE A 45 10.55 16.82 6.27
N HIS A 46 10.40 15.81 5.41
CA HIS A 46 9.35 14.80 5.52
C HIS A 46 9.98 13.61 6.23
N ASN A 47 9.68 13.48 7.52
CA ASN A 47 10.28 12.43 8.36
C ASN A 47 9.77 11.04 7.97
N GLY A 48 8.53 10.94 7.49
CA GLY A 48 7.98 9.66 7.00
C GLY A 48 7.83 8.65 8.13
N ALA A 49 7.39 9.12 9.30
CA ALA A 49 7.33 8.28 10.49
C ALA A 49 6.39 7.10 10.27
N ASP A 50 5.24 7.33 9.66
CA ASP A 50 4.37 6.24 9.22
C ASP A 50 4.76 5.75 7.83
N ASP A 51 5.10 6.66 6.92
CA ASP A 51 5.42 6.42 5.51
C ASP A 51 6.92 6.64 5.20
N ASN A 52 7.79 5.63 5.32
CA ASN A 52 7.49 4.27 5.73
C ASN A 52 8.48 3.74 6.79
N ALA A 53 8.86 4.61 7.72
CA ALA A 53 9.66 4.20 8.87
C ALA A 53 8.92 3.17 9.76
N SER A 54 7.59 3.19 9.79
CA SER A 54 6.78 2.19 10.49
C SER A 54 6.94 0.79 9.89
N GLY A 55 6.86 0.65 8.55
CA GLY A 55 7.06 -0.61 7.85
C GLY A 55 8.50 -1.11 7.95
N THR A 56 9.48 -0.21 7.83
CA THR A 56 10.90 -0.55 8.05
C THR A 56 11.14 -1.01 9.50
N THR A 57 10.47 -0.40 10.48
CA THR A 57 10.54 -0.83 11.89
C THR A 57 9.95 -2.23 12.06
N ALA A 58 8.78 -2.51 11.48
CA ALA A 58 8.18 -3.84 11.48
C ALA A 58 9.12 -4.89 10.85
N LEU A 59 9.73 -4.56 9.71
CA LEU A 59 10.71 -5.40 9.02
C LEU A 59 11.90 -5.75 9.93
N ILE A 60 12.49 -4.77 10.62
CA ILE A 60 13.62 -4.99 11.53
C ILE A 60 13.21 -5.86 12.74
N GLN A 61 12.04 -5.59 13.33
CA GLN A 61 11.54 -6.38 14.47
C GLN A 61 11.27 -7.84 14.08
N LEU A 62 10.68 -8.07 12.90
CA LEU A 62 10.48 -9.43 12.37
C LEU A 62 11.83 -10.10 12.07
N ALA A 63 12.80 -9.38 11.49
CA ALA A 63 14.13 -9.92 11.23
C ALA A 63 14.81 -10.40 12.52
N ASP A 64 14.78 -9.60 13.59
CA ASP A 64 15.33 -9.99 14.90
C ASP A 64 14.65 -11.24 15.46
N ARG A 65 13.32 -11.28 15.46
CA ARG A 65 12.53 -12.41 15.98
C ARG A 65 12.84 -13.72 15.25
N PHE A 66 12.98 -13.69 13.92
CA PHE A 66 13.26 -14.89 13.13
C PHE A 66 14.74 -15.27 13.12
N ALA A 67 15.65 -14.31 13.25
CA ALA A 67 17.08 -14.60 13.38
C ALA A 67 17.43 -15.26 14.73
N ASN A 68 16.73 -14.86 15.80
CA ASN A 68 16.92 -15.41 17.15
C ASN A 68 15.98 -16.59 17.47
N GLY A 69 15.08 -16.95 16.56
CA GLY A 69 14.15 -18.06 16.69
C GLY A 69 14.72 -19.39 16.17
N PRO A 70 13.91 -20.47 16.22
CA PRO A 70 14.23 -21.71 15.52
C PRO A 70 14.38 -21.46 14.01
N PRO A 71 15.33 -22.14 13.33
CA PRO A 71 15.50 -21.99 11.89
C PRO A 71 14.17 -22.25 11.14
N PRO A 72 13.73 -21.30 10.28
CA PRO A 72 12.50 -21.46 9.52
C PRO A 72 12.63 -22.59 8.48
N GLN A 73 11.52 -23.19 8.05
CA GLN A 73 11.58 -24.27 7.04
C GLN A 73 11.95 -23.76 5.65
N ARG A 74 11.74 -22.47 5.40
CA ARG A 74 12.12 -21.71 4.21
C ARG A 74 13.03 -20.59 4.64
N SER A 75 13.97 -20.23 3.80
CA SER A 75 14.76 -19.03 4.05
C SER A 75 13.88 -17.77 3.99
N ILE A 76 14.31 -16.71 4.64
CA ILE A 76 13.60 -15.42 4.66
C ILE A 76 14.55 -14.34 4.17
N LEU A 77 14.07 -13.51 3.25
CA LEU A 77 14.73 -12.30 2.78
C LEU A 77 13.98 -11.10 3.36
N PHE A 78 14.65 -10.30 4.18
CA PHE A 78 14.12 -9.03 4.68
C PHE A 78 14.70 -7.91 3.81
N VAL A 79 13.86 -7.21 3.07
CA VAL A 79 14.29 -6.27 2.03
C VAL A 79 13.76 -4.87 2.31
N ALA A 80 14.66 -3.96 2.64
CA ALA A 80 14.36 -2.53 2.69
C ALA A 80 14.53 -1.94 1.28
N PHE A 81 13.42 -1.57 0.62
CA PHE A 81 13.41 -1.01 -0.73
C PHE A 81 13.71 0.48 -0.73
N THR A 82 14.25 0.97 -1.84
CA THR A 82 14.55 2.39 -2.05
C THR A 82 13.82 2.91 -3.27
N ALA A 83 13.61 4.23 -3.32
CA ALA A 83 12.97 4.91 -4.45
C ALA A 83 11.57 4.37 -4.79
N GLU A 84 10.81 3.96 -3.77
CA GLU A 84 9.39 3.60 -3.90
C GLU A 84 8.60 4.82 -4.39
N GLU A 85 8.84 5.96 -3.76
CA GLU A 85 8.15 7.25 -3.97
C GLU A 85 8.36 7.83 -5.38
N GLN A 86 9.36 7.30 -6.07
CA GLN A 86 9.72 7.63 -7.44
C GLN A 86 9.13 6.65 -8.47
N GLY A 87 8.34 5.68 -8.01
CA GLY A 87 7.66 4.67 -8.81
C GLY A 87 8.26 3.27 -8.66
N LEU A 88 8.40 2.78 -7.43
CA LEU A 88 8.78 1.39 -7.09
C LEU A 88 10.15 0.93 -7.61
N LEU A 89 11.06 1.87 -7.89
CA LEU A 89 12.29 1.58 -8.63
C LEU A 89 13.17 0.53 -7.93
N GLY A 90 13.18 0.53 -6.60
CA GLY A 90 13.89 -0.45 -5.79
C GLY A 90 13.31 -1.86 -5.91
N ALA A 91 11.99 -2.00 -5.76
CA ALA A 91 11.32 -3.31 -5.87
C ALA A 91 11.39 -3.85 -7.30
N ASP A 92 11.20 -3.01 -8.32
CA ASP A 92 11.35 -3.40 -9.73
C ASP A 92 12.77 -3.91 -10.01
N HIS A 93 13.79 -3.17 -9.55
CA HIS A 93 15.16 -3.62 -9.68
C HIS A 93 15.42 -4.95 -8.95
N PHE A 94 14.84 -5.14 -7.76
CA PHE A 94 15.00 -6.38 -6.99
C PHE A 94 14.42 -7.59 -7.72
N VAL A 95 13.21 -7.49 -8.28
CA VAL A 95 12.59 -8.64 -8.95
C VAL A 95 13.24 -8.96 -10.30
N ASP A 96 13.90 -7.99 -10.93
CA ASP A 96 14.69 -8.20 -12.15
C ASP A 96 16.11 -8.72 -11.88
N HIS A 97 16.69 -8.39 -10.71
CA HIS A 97 18.04 -8.78 -10.30
C HIS A 97 18.08 -9.33 -8.87
N PRO A 98 17.28 -10.37 -8.54
CA PRO A 98 17.22 -10.88 -7.18
C PRO A 98 18.53 -11.58 -6.80
N PRO A 99 18.91 -11.56 -5.50
CA PRO A 99 20.11 -12.26 -5.01
C PRO A 99 19.97 -13.79 -5.01
N VAL A 100 18.78 -14.30 -5.33
CA VAL A 100 18.42 -15.72 -5.42
C VAL A 100 17.57 -15.93 -6.68
N PRO A 101 17.44 -17.15 -7.23
CA PRO A 101 16.56 -17.37 -8.37
C PRO A 101 15.13 -16.88 -8.07
N LEU A 102 14.55 -16.09 -8.97
CA LEU A 102 13.19 -15.55 -8.78
C LEU A 102 12.16 -16.66 -8.59
N SER A 103 12.36 -17.81 -9.25
CA SER A 103 11.55 -19.02 -9.10
C SER A 103 11.56 -19.62 -7.70
N ASP A 104 12.52 -19.26 -6.86
CA ASP A 104 12.64 -19.81 -5.51
C ASP A 104 11.91 -18.93 -4.48
N ILE A 105 11.46 -17.73 -4.87
CA ILE A 105 10.61 -16.87 -4.05
C ILE A 105 9.18 -17.40 -4.05
N VAL A 106 8.65 -17.73 -2.87
CA VAL A 106 7.33 -18.37 -2.72
C VAL A 106 6.20 -17.39 -2.48
N ALA A 107 6.51 -16.25 -1.87
CA ALA A 107 5.58 -15.17 -1.58
C ALA A 107 6.36 -13.91 -1.15
N MET A 108 5.68 -12.77 -1.16
CA MET A 108 6.15 -11.53 -0.57
C MET A 108 5.10 -10.93 0.36
N ILE A 109 5.50 -10.47 1.54
CA ILE A 109 4.65 -9.72 2.48
C ILE A 109 5.23 -8.31 2.59
N ASN A 110 4.44 -7.30 2.24
CA ASN A 110 4.82 -5.91 2.27
C ASN A 110 4.22 -5.17 3.46
N PHE A 111 5.01 -4.26 4.05
CA PHE A 111 4.57 -3.34 5.09
C PHE A 111 4.70 -1.92 4.56
N ASP A 112 3.59 -1.19 4.61
CA ASP A 112 3.52 0.19 4.19
C ASP A 112 2.55 0.92 5.11
N MET A 113 3.00 1.99 5.77
CA MET A 113 2.17 2.77 6.70
C MET A 113 1.41 1.90 7.72
N VAL A 114 2.15 1.23 8.60
CA VAL A 114 1.63 0.29 9.61
C VAL A 114 1.71 0.82 11.05
N GLY A 115 2.01 2.10 11.22
CA GLY A 115 2.19 2.78 12.50
C GLY A 115 1.02 3.65 12.94
N ARG A 116 -0.01 3.85 12.10
CA ARG A 116 -1.14 4.77 12.37
C ARG A 116 -2.49 4.08 12.56
N MET A 117 -2.47 2.81 12.96
CA MET A 117 -3.66 1.98 13.18
C MET A 117 -4.73 2.66 14.07
N THR A 118 -5.95 2.70 13.56
CA THR A 118 -7.17 3.17 14.24
C THR A 118 -8.18 2.04 14.42
N ASP A 119 -8.98 2.07 15.49
CA ASP A 119 -10.05 1.10 15.78
C ASP A 119 -9.60 -0.37 15.75
N ASP A 120 -8.32 -0.62 16.05
CA ASP A 120 -7.65 -1.92 15.95
C ASP A 120 -7.70 -2.54 14.55
N THR A 121 -7.85 -1.73 13.49
CA THR A 121 -8.07 -2.19 12.12
C THR A 121 -6.76 -2.32 11.35
N LEU A 122 -6.52 -3.50 10.76
CA LEU A 122 -5.42 -3.73 9.82
C LEU A 122 -6.00 -4.05 8.44
N HIS A 123 -5.60 -3.29 7.43
CA HIS A 123 -5.97 -3.54 6.04
C HIS A 123 -5.00 -4.53 5.41
N ILE A 124 -5.53 -5.54 4.73
CA ILE A 124 -4.74 -6.55 4.02
C ILE A 124 -5.18 -6.60 2.56
N GLY A 125 -4.26 -6.28 1.65
CA GLY A 125 -4.40 -6.50 0.21
C GLY A 125 -3.72 -7.77 -0.26
N GLY A 126 -4.11 -8.28 -1.43
CA GLY A 126 -3.46 -9.42 -2.09
C GLY A 126 -3.86 -10.81 -1.56
N ASN A 127 -4.82 -10.89 -0.63
CA ASN A 127 -5.24 -12.14 -0.01
C ASN A 127 -5.87 -13.17 -0.98
N GLY A 128 -6.16 -12.79 -2.22
CA GLY A 128 -6.63 -13.66 -3.30
C GLY A 128 -5.56 -14.06 -4.30
N THR A 129 -4.31 -13.61 -4.13
CA THR A 129 -3.19 -13.97 -5.03
C THR A 129 -2.66 -15.38 -4.82
N ALA A 130 -3.08 -16.06 -3.76
CA ALA A 130 -2.85 -17.48 -3.54
C ALA A 130 -4.10 -18.16 -2.98
N PRO A 131 -4.47 -19.37 -3.43
CA PRO A 131 -5.69 -20.06 -2.99
C PRO A 131 -5.80 -20.25 -1.47
N ALA A 132 -4.67 -20.47 -0.78
CA ALA A 132 -4.68 -20.70 0.67
C ALA A 132 -4.63 -19.43 1.53
N PHE A 133 -4.35 -18.24 0.97
CA PHE A 133 -4.11 -17.03 1.77
C PHE A 133 -5.34 -16.61 2.57
N GLY A 134 -6.53 -16.55 1.97
CA GLY A 134 -7.75 -16.19 2.70
C GLY A 134 -8.04 -17.11 3.89
N ALA A 135 -7.93 -18.43 3.71
CA ALA A 135 -8.15 -19.40 4.79
C ALA A 135 -7.05 -19.32 5.87
N MET A 136 -5.80 -19.09 5.46
CA MET A 136 -4.67 -18.91 6.38
C MET A 136 -4.84 -17.63 7.21
N LEU A 137 -5.23 -16.51 6.60
CA LEU A 137 -5.48 -15.26 7.32
C LEU A 137 -6.62 -15.42 8.32
N ASN A 138 -7.74 -16.05 7.94
CA ASN A 138 -8.84 -16.32 8.88
C ASN A 138 -8.41 -17.16 10.09
N LYS A 139 -7.49 -18.12 9.88
CA LYS A 139 -6.93 -18.93 10.96
C LYS A 139 -6.11 -18.08 11.93
N VAL A 140 -5.23 -17.22 11.41
CA VAL A 140 -4.40 -16.34 12.25
C VAL A 140 -5.24 -15.27 12.95
N ASP A 141 -6.24 -14.73 12.25
CA ASP A 141 -7.16 -13.70 12.76
C ASP A 141 -7.98 -14.16 13.96
N ALA A 142 -8.37 -15.44 14.00
CA ALA A 142 -9.15 -16.00 15.10
C ALA A 142 -8.47 -15.89 16.48
N GLU A 143 -7.15 -15.68 16.51
CA GLU A 143 -6.35 -15.52 17.73
C GLU A 143 -5.83 -14.07 17.91
N SER A 144 -6.16 -13.18 16.97
CA SER A 144 -5.66 -11.82 16.90
C SER A 144 -6.59 -10.84 17.63
N PRO A 145 -6.06 -9.78 18.28
CA PRO A 145 -6.87 -8.66 18.75
C PRO A 145 -7.28 -7.68 17.63
N LEU A 146 -6.77 -7.88 16.41
CA LEU A 146 -6.98 -6.99 15.26
C LEU A 146 -8.33 -7.24 14.59
N LYS A 147 -8.81 -6.22 13.87
CA LYS A 147 -9.93 -6.31 12.94
C LYS A 147 -9.39 -6.25 11.53
N LEU A 148 -9.37 -7.37 10.82
CA LEU A 148 -8.87 -7.38 9.45
C LEU A 148 -9.90 -6.81 8.48
N LYS A 149 -9.47 -5.90 7.62
CA LYS A 149 -10.24 -5.42 6.47
C LYS A 149 -9.56 -5.84 5.17
N ASP A 150 -10.32 -6.44 4.26
CA ASP A 150 -9.87 -6.77 2.92
C ASP A 150 -9.74 -5.48 2.09
N MET A 151 -8.54 -5.20 1.59
CA MET A 151 -8.24 -4.04 0.73
C MET A 151 -8.25 -4.41 -0.76
N GLY A 152 -8.64 -5.62 -1.11
CA GLY A 152 -8.69 -6.12 -2.48
C GLY A 152 -7.92 -7.43 -2.62
N LYS A 153 -8.53 -8.36 -3.36
CA LYS A 153 -8.01 -9.71 -3.57
C LYS A 153 -6.85 -9.80 -4.55
N GLY A 154 -6.71 -8.81 -5.45
CA GLY A 154 -5.66 -8.76 -6.47
C GLY A 154 -4.30 -8.35 -5.92
N GLY A 155 -3.23 -8.68 -6.65
CA GLY A 155 -1.85 -8.35 -6.25
C GLY A 155 -1.34 -6.99 -6.74
N LEU A 156 -2.13 -6.27 -7.54
CA LEU A 156 -1.75 -4.98 -8.11
C LEU A 156 -2.18 -3.83 -7.18
N GLY A 157 -1.25 -2.93 -6.88
CA GLY A 157 -1.47 -1.80 -5.98
C GLY A 157 -0.28 -0.82 -5.99
N PRO A 158 -0.41 0.37 -5.39
CA PRO A 158 0.60 1.43 -5.46
C PRO A 158 1.67 1.28 -4.38
N SER A 159 2.32 0.11 -4.29
CA SER A 159 3.42 -0.12 -3.34
C SER A 159 4.29 -1.30 -3.81
N ASP A 160 5.43 -1.56 -3.17
CA ASP A 160 6.50 -2.47 -3.62
C ASP A 160 6.04 -3.90 -3.93
N HIS A 161 4.97 -4.38 -3.28
CA HIS A 161 4.37 -5.69 -3.57
C HIS A 161 3.93 -5.86 -5.03
N MET A 162 3.58 -4.78 -5.72
CA MET A 162 3.15 -4.85 -7.12
C MET A 162 4.24 -5.42 -8.04
N ALA A 163 5.52 -5.09 -7.80
CA ALA A 163 6.63 -5.61 -8.59
C ALA A 163 6.67 -7.16 -8.55
N PHE A 164 6.34 -7.76 -7.40
CA PHE A 164 6.28 -9.21 -7.22
C PHE A 164 5.03 -9.82 -7.88
N ALA A 165 3.87 -9.19 -7.70
CA ALA A 165 2.62 -9.64 -8.32
C ALA A 165 2.70 -9.63 -9.86
N GLN A 166 3.37 -8.64 -10.45
CA GLN A 166 3.63 -8.57 -11.90
C GLN A 166 4.48 -9.75 -12.39
N LYS A 167 5.39 -10.27 -11.55
CA LYS A 167 6.16 -11.49 -11.81
C LYS A 167 5.43 -12.78 -11.40
N LYS A 168 4.14 -12.69 -11.05
CA LYS A 168 3.28 -13.81 -10.63
C LYS A 168 3.82 -14.52 -9.38
N ILE A 169 4.32 -13.74 -8.42
CA ILE A 169 4.65 -14.19 -7.07
C ILE A 169 3.50 -13.77 -6.14
N PRO A 170 2.94 -14.68 -5.32
CA PRO A 170 1.86 -14.34 -4.38
C PRO A 170 2.27 -13.24 -3.41
N VAL A 171 1.36 -12.31 -3.12
CA VAL A 171 1.65 -11.16 -2.26
C VAL A 171 0.59 -10.94 -1.18
N LEU A 172 1.02 -10.41 -0.05
CA LEU A 172 0.16 -9.75 0.93
C LEU A 172 0.70 -8.34 1.17
N HIS A 173 -0.19 -7.37 1.31
CA HIS A 173 0.18 -5.98 1.62
C HIS A 173 -0.55 -5.53 2.88
N PHE A 174 0.22 -5.14 3.89
CA PHE A 174 -0.26 -4.75 5.21
C PHE A 174 -0.21 -3.23 5.31
N PHE A 175 -1.35 -2.63 5.67
CA PHE A 175 -1.56 -1.20 5.68
C PHE A 175 -2.50 -0.79 6.83
N SER A 176 -2.21 0.30 7.54
CA SER A 176 -3.01 0.74 8.69
C SER A 176 -4.02 1.85 8.38
N GLY A 177 -4.15 2.23 7.11
CA GLY A 177 -5.06 3.29 6.67
C GLY A 177 -4.33 4.59 6.36
N LEU A 178 -4.95 5.45 5.55
CA LEU A 178 -4.43 6.80 5.34
C LEU A 178 -4.80 7.72 6.50
N HIS A 179 -4.02 8.79 6.63
CA HIS A 179 -4.28 9.87 7.57
C HIS A 179 -3.93 11.22 6.96
N SER A 180 -4.38 12.30 7.60
CA SER A 180 -4.22 13.68 7.10
C SER A 180 -2.77 14.15 6.95
N ASP A 181 -1.84 13.48 7.63
CA ASP A 181 -0.40 13.78 7.61
C ASP A 181 0.39 13.08 6.50
N TYR A 182 -0.22 12.12 5.77
CA TYR A 182 0.43 11.41 4.67
C TYR A 182 1.06 12.37 3.64
N HIS A 183 2.31 12.09 3.23
CA HIS A 183 3.11 12.93 2.34
C HIS A 183 3.29 14.40 2.81
N ARG A 184 3.29 14.64 4.12
CA ARG A 184 3.52 15.97 4.69
C ARG A 184 4.69 15.95 5.68
N PRO A 185 5.33 17.11 5.95
CA PRO A 185 6.31 17.25 7.03
C PRO A 185 5.80 16.85 8.40
N SER A 186 4.48 16.78 8.57
CA SER A 186 3.82 16.45 9.83
C SER A 186 3.60 14.94 10.01
N ASP A 187 4.01 14.08 9.08
CA ASP A 187 4.08 12.63 9.33
C ASP A 187 5.30 12.32 10.21
N ASP A 188 5.05 12.31 11.51
CA ASP A 188 6.10 12.44 12.51
C ASP A 188 5.89 11.51 13.72
N THR A 189 6.98 11.23 14.43
CA THR A 189 7.07 10.07 15.34
C THR A 189 6.05 10.10 16.48
N GLU A 190 5.70 11.29 16.99
CA GLU A 190 4.73 11.45 18.07
C GLU A 190 3.31 10.99 17.72
N LYS A 191 3.04 10.76 16.43
CA LYS A 191 1.75 10.30 15.92
C LYS A 191 1.65 8.79 15.81
N ILE A 192 2.76 8.07 15.99
CA ILE A 192 2.79 6.61 15.84
C ILE A 192 2.08 5.93 17.01
N ASN A 193 1.14 5.05 16.67
CA ASN A 193 0.52 4.09 17.58
C ASN A 193 1.45 2.89 17.75
N PHE A 194 2.46 3.02 18.62
CA PHE A 194 3.44 1.95 18.87
C PHE A 194 2.82 0.65 19.38
N LYS A 195 1.74 0.73 20.18
CA LYS A 195 1.02 -0.46 20.64
C LYS A 195 0.38 -1.20 19.48
N GLY A 196 -0.23 -0.46 18.55
CA GLY A 196 -0.83 -1.04 17.35
C GLY A 196 0.22 -1.66 16.42
N LEU A 197 1.35 -0.98 16.24
CA LEU A 197 2.48 -1.50 15.46
C LEU A 197 3.02 -2.81 16.04
N ASP A 198 3.13 -2.93 17.36
CA ASP A 198 3.55 -4.18 18.02
C ASP A 198 2.55 -5.33 17.76
N GLN A 199 1.24 -5.06 17.85
CA GLN A 199 0.21 -6.04 17.51
C GLN A 199 0.27 -6.47 16.03
N ILE A 200 0.56 -5.54 15.12
CA ILE A 200 0.74 -5.84 13.70
C ILE A 200 1.98 -6.72 13.48
N VAL A 201 3.09 -6.45 14.19
CA VAL A 201 4.30 -7.28 14.14
C VAL A 201 4.05 -8.69 14.68
N ASP A 202 3.29 -8.82 15.77
CA ASP A 202 2.88 -10.12 16.32
C ASP A 202 2.03 -10.92 15.31
N PHE A 203 1.02 -10.28 14.74
CA PHE A 203 0.15 -10.87 13.73
C PHE A 203 0.95 -11.28 12.47
N ALA A 204 1.82 -10.39 11.98
CA ALA A 204 2.70 -10.65 10.86
C ALA A 204 3.63 -11.85 11.12
N ALA A 205 4.20 -11.96 12.31
CA ALA A 205 5.04 -13.11 12.67
C ALA A 205 4.25 -14.42 12.62
N ALA A 206 2.98 -14.42 13.02
CA ALA A 206 2.10 -15.59 12.90
C ALA A 206 1.79 -15.93 11.43
N VAL A 207 1.45 -14.92 10.60
CA VAL A 207 1.27 -15.10 9.14
C VAL A 207 2.52 -15.66 8.48
N MET A 208 3.70 -15.12 8.80
CA MET A 208 4.98 -15.62 8.29
C MET A 208 5.19 -17.10 8.62
N ARG A 209 4.89 -17.54 9.86
CA ARG A 209 5.02 -18.96 10.25
C ARG A 209 4.07 -19.86 9.47
N GLU A 210 2.85 -19.41 9.20
CA GLU A 210 1.92 -20.16 8.35
C GLU A 210 2.43 -20.23 6.91
N VAL A 211 2.88 -19.11 6.33
CA VAL A 211 3.41 -19.07 4.95
C VAL A 211 4.66 -19.93 4.80
N ILE A 212 5.56 -19.94 5.79
CA ILE A 212 6.78 -20.75 5.77
C ILE A 212 6.47 -22.25 5.90
N SER A 213 5.42 -22.62 6.63
CA SER A 213 5.09 -24.03 6.87
C SER A 213 4.15 -24.63 5.82
N MET A 214 3.24 -23.86 5.23
CA MET A 214 2.25 -24.36 4.28
C MET A 214 2.88 -24.86 2.96
N PRO A 215 2.20 -25.72 2.19
CA PRO A 215 2.63 -26.08 0.84
C PRO A 215 2.81 -24.83 -0.04
N ARG A 216 3.77 -24.88 -0.96
CA ARG A 216 4.01 -23.76 -1.90
C ARG A 216 2.73 -23.48 -2.69
N GLN A 217 2.35 -22.21 -2.76
CA GLN A 217 1.18 -21.76 -3.49
C GLN A 217 1.54 -21.36 -4.92
N THR A 218 0.55 -21.42 -5.81
CA THR A 218 0.60 -20.84 -7.14
C THR A 218 -0.10 -19.49 -7.13
N TYR A 219 0.38 -18.56 -7.94
CA TYR A 219 -0.28 -17.27 -8.13
C TYR A 219 -1.66 -17.44 -8.79
N ASP A 220 -2.70 -16.84 -8.22
CA ASP A 220 -4.04 -16.75 -8.81
C ASP A 220 -4.29 -15.32 -9.31
N SER A 221 -4.37 -15.14 -10.63
CA SER A 221 -4.59 -13.85 -11.28
C SER A 221 -6.07 -13.50 -11.48
N LYS A 222 -7.03 -14.30 -11.02
CA LYS A 222 -8.47 -14.04 -11.23
C LYS A 222 -8.92 -12.69 -10.68
N HIS A 223 -8.23 -12.20 -9.66
CA HIS A 223 -8.56 -10.96 -8.96
C HIS A 223 -7.64 -9.81 -9.33
N ASP A 224 -6.66 -10.03 -10.21
CA ASP A 224 -5.93 -8.94 -10.83
C ASP A 224 -6.94 -8.18 -11.72
N SER A 225 -7.33 -6.97 -11.30
CA SER A 225 -8.06 -6.08 -12.18
C SER A 225 -7.19 -5.84 -13.42
N HIS A 226 -7.79 -5.90 -14.62
CA HIS A 226 -7.11 -5.68 -15.90
C HIS A 226 -6.77 -4.20 -16.10
N SER A 227 -6.19 -3.55 -15.10
CA SER A 227 -5.45 -2.32 -15.32
C SER A 227 -4.19 -2.72 -16.10
N ALA A 228 -4.02 -2.07 -17.25
CA ALA A 228 -3.17 -2.49 -18.36
C ALA A 228 -1.75 -2.92 -17.95
N GLY A 229 -1.16 -3.79 -18.77
CA GLY A 229 0.25 -4.18 -18.70
C GLY A 229 1.22 -3.00 -18.76
N PRO A 230 2.54 -3.25 -18.84
CA PRO A 230 3.61 -2.32 -18.48
C PRO A 230 3.57 -1.05 -19.33
N GLY A 231 2.81 -0.09 -18.84
CA GLY A 231 2.93 1.31 -19.12
C GLY A 231 2.89 1.95 -17.74
N THR A 232 3.95 2.67 -17.40
CA THR A 232 3.94 3.68 -16.33
C THR A 232 2.52 4.21 -16.15
N PRO A 233 1.92 4.17 -14.94
CA PRO A 233 0.70 4.91 -14.69
C PRO A 233 0.99 6.32 -15.17
N SER A 234 0.33 6.75 -16.26
CA SER A 234 0.48 8.11 -16.73
C SER A 234 0.00 8.96 -15.58
N ARG A 235 0.93 9.53 -14.80
CA ARG A 235 0.62 10.48 -13.74
C ARG A 235 -0.35 11.47 -14.37
N SER A 236 -1.59 11.48 -13.88
CA SER A 236 -2.61 12.36 -14.44
C SER A 236 -2.04 13.77 -14.47
N ARG A 237 -2.14 14.44 -15.63
CA ARG A 237 -1.74 15.84 -15.80
C ARG A 237 -2.62 16.78 -14.98
N VAL A 238 -3.69 16.27 -14.36
CA VAL A 238 -4.61 17.03 -13.55
C VAL A 238 -4.69 16.48 -12.14
N THR A 239 -5.16 17.34 -11.24
CA THR A 239 -5.49 16.95 -9.87
C THR A 239 -6.85 17.52 -9.48
N LEU A 240 -7.64 16.70 -8.79
CA LEU A 240 -8.80 17.17 -8.03
C LEU A 240 -8.36 17.66 -6.64
N GLY A 241 -7.27 17.12 -6.09
CA GLY A 241 -6.76 17.43 -4.74
C GLY A 241 -7.60 16.85 -3.61
N VAL A 242 -8.22 15.69 -3.87
CA VAL A 242 -8.80 14.85 -2.81
C VAL A 242 -7.70 14.03 -2.12
N ILE A 243 -7.89 13.76 -0.84
CA ILE A 243 -7.11 12.80 -0.07
C ILE A 243 -7.95 11.52 -0.02
N PRO A 244 -7.53 10.43 -0.69
CA PRO A 244 -8.26 9.17 -0.69
C PRO A 244 -8.51 8.63 0.72
N ASP A 245 -9.55 7.82 0.87
CA ASP A 245 -9.76 6.93 2.00
C ASP A 245 -9.78 5.48 1.49
N TYR A 246 -8.65 4.78 1.61
CA TYR A 246 -8.50 3.37 1.23
C TYR A 246 -9.04 2.40 2.30
N GLY A 247 -9.62 2.93 3.39
CA GLY A 247 -10.08 2.12 4.51
C GLY A 247 -11.40 1.40 4.29
N ASP A 248 -12.16 1.73 3.24
CA ASP A 248 -13.50 1.17 3.02
C ASP A 248 -13.82 0.93 1.53
N ASN A 249 -13.45 -0.26 1.05
CA ASN A 249 -13.59 -0.64 -0.36
C ASN A 249 -15.01 -1.05 -0.78
N GLU A 250 -15.95 -1.20 0.17
CA GLU A 250 -17.35 -1.54 -0.11
C GLU A 250 -18.27 -0.32 -0.20
N THR A 251 -17.70 0.88 -0.32
CA THR A 251 -18.49 2.13 -0.37
C THR A 251 -19.25 2.32 -1.69
N GLY A 252 -18.91 1.57 -2.74
CA GLY A 252 -19.47 1.75 -4.07
C GLY A 252 -19.17 3.14 -4.63
N GLY A 253 -17.93 3.61 -4.41
CA GLY A 253 -17.38 4.87 -4.90
C GLY A 253 -15.99 5.17 -4.32
N ALA A 254 -15.43 6.30 -4.71
CA ALA A 254 -14.16 6.80 -4.18
C ALA A 254 -14.39 7.62 -2.92
N LYS A 255 -14.29 6.97 -1.75
CA LYS A 255 -14.34 7.65 -0.45
C LYS A 255 -13.09 8.51 -0.24
N ILE A 256 -13.27 9.69 0.36
CA ILE A 256 -12.18 10.61 0.65
C ILE A 256 -12.09 10.89 2.15
N SER A 257 -10.86 10.96 2.66
CA SER A 257 -10.54 11.36 4.03
C SER A 257 -10.37 12.87 4.16
N GLY A 258 -10.41 13.60 3.04
CA GLY A 258 -10.39 15.05 3.03
C GLY A 258 -9.95 15.63 1.69
N THR A 259 -9.54 16.89 1.72
CA THR A 259 -9.04 17.63 0.56
C THR A 259 -7.75 18.37 0.92
N THR A 260 -6.88 18.59 -0.07
CA THR A 260 -5.75 19.50 0.12
C THR A 260 -6.24 20.95 0.11
N PRO A 261 -5.70 21.84 0.97
CA PRO A 261 -6.07 23.25 0.97
C PRO A 261 -5.92 23.89 -0.42
N ASP A 262 -6.84 24.79 -0.77
CA ASP A 262 -6.89 25.50 -2.06
C ASP A 262 -7.03 24.63 -3.33
N SER A 263 -7.24 23.32 -3.17
CA SER A 263 -7.47 22.40 -4.28
C SER A 263 -8.80 22.65 -4.99
N PRO A 264 -8.95 22.16 -6.24
CA PRO A 264 -10.26 22.07 -6.89
C PRO A 264 -11.32 21.41 -6.02
N ALA A 265 -10.97 20.34 -5.29
CA ALA A 265 -11.90 19.63 -4.42
C ALA A 265 -12.37 20.50 -3.26
N ALA A 266 -11.44 21.17 -2.57
CA ALA A 266 -11.75 22.08 -1.47
C ALA A 266 -12.64 23.25 -1.96
N LYS A 267 -12.31 23.82 -3.12
CA LYS A 267 -13.09 24.92 -3.75
C LYS A 267 -14.47 24.47 -4.20
N ALA A 268 -14.61 23.23 -4.64
CA ALA A 268 -15.89 22.61 -4.99
C ALA A 268 -16.70 22.16 -3.77
N GLY A 269 -16.15 22.32 -2.55
CA GLY A 269 -16.83 22.02 -1.29
C GLY A 269 -16.85 20.54 -0.91
N LEU A 270 -15.93 19.72 -1.43
CA LEU A 270 -15.73 18.36 -0.93
C LEU A 270 -15.13 18.39 0.48
N THR A 271 -15.60 17.48 1.31
CA THR A 271 -15.22 17.35 2.72
C THR A 271 -14.91 15.89 3.07
N GLU A 272 -14.26 15.68 4.21
CA GLU A 272 -14.03 14.35 4.76
C GLU A 272 -15.34 13.53 4.83
N GLY A 273 -15.24 12.25 4.46
CA GLY A 273 -16.37 11.30 4.46
C GLY A 273 -17.23 11.33 3.19
N ASP A 274 -16.98 12.24 2.24
CA ASP A 274 -17.63 12.21 0.94
C ASP A 274 -17.21 10.97 0.14
N ILE A 275 -18.14 10.39 -0.62
CA ILE A 275 -17.88 9.29 -1.54
C ILE A 275 -18.21 9.75 -2.96
N ILE A 276 -17.20 9.89 -3.82
CA ILE A 276 -17.40 10.24 -5.22
C ILE A 276 -17.89 9.01 -5.97
N VAL A 277 -19.11 9.08 -6.50
CA VAL A 277 -19.76 7.96 -7.23
C VAL A 277 -19.81 8.20 -8.74
N LYS A 278 -19.59 9.44 -9.20
CA LYS A 278 -19.50 9.77 -10.62
C LYS A 278 -18.54 10.92 -10.89
N PHE A 279 -17.78 10.82 -11.97
CA PHE A 279 -16.87 11.84 -12.48
C PHE A 279 -17.17 12.11 -13.96
N GLY A 280 -17.83 13.23 -14.25
CA GLY A 280 -18.39 13.49 -15.59
C GLY A 280 -19.37 12.40 -15.98
N ASP A 281 -19.06 11.69 -17.07
CA ASP A 281 -19.86 10.56 -17.55
C ASP A 281 -19.41 9.21 -16.96
N SER A 282 -18.23 9.15 -16.31
CA SER A 282 -17.66 7.93 -15.75
C SER A 282 -18.28 7.60 -14.39
N GLU A 283 -18.82 6.39 -14.26
CA GLU A 283 -19.20 5.82 -12.96
C GLU A 283 -17.95 5.49 -12.15
N ILE A 284 -17.96 5.83 -10.87
CA ILE A 284 -16.83 5.61 -9.96
C ILE A 284 -17.30 4.60 -8.93
N GLY A 285 -16.75 3.38 -8.99
CA GLY A 285 -16.98 2.34 -7.99
C GLY A 285 -15.85 2.26 -6.96
N THR A 286 -14.66 2.72 -7.33
CA THR A 286 -13.43 2.63 -6.53
C THR A 286 -12.55 3.87 -6.68
N LEU A 287 -11.53 4.00 -5.83
CA LEU A 287 -10.49 5.03 -5.96
C LEU A 287 -9.66 4.90 -7.25
N TYR A 288 -9.51 3.69 -7.78
CA TYR A 288 -8.84 3.45 -9.05
C TYR A 288 -9.63 4.03 -10.23
N ASP A 289 -10.96 3.84 -10.24
CA ASP A 289 -11.83 4.40 -11.28
C ASP A 289 -11.72 5.94 -11.29
N LEU A 290 -11.62 6.57 -10.11
CA LEU A 290 -11.41 8.01 -9.99
C LEU A 290 -10.05 8.43 -10.56
N SER A 291 -9.00 7.69 -10.25
CA SER A 291 -7.65 7.95 -10.78
C SER A 291 -7.62 7.81 -12.32
N GLU A 292 -8.29 6.79 -12.87
CA GLU A 292 -8.41 6.59 -14.32
C GLU A 292 -9.20 7.73 -14.98
N ALA A 293 -10.34 8.10 -14.40
CA ALA A 293 -11.14 9.22 -14.88
C ALA A 293 -10.34 10.53 -14.89
N LEU A 294 -9.53 10.77 -13.84
CA LEU A 294 -8.60 11.90 -13.79
C LEU A 294 -7.49 11.80 -14.82
N SER A 295 -6.97 10.61 -15.13
CA SER A 295 -5.91 10.44 -16.14
C SER A 295 -6.35 10.84 -17.55
N SER A 296 -7.65 10.70 -17.83
CA SER A 296 -8.26 11.04 -19.12
C SER A 296 -8.69 12.51 -19.23
N ALA A 297 -8.65 13.26 -18.13
CA ALA A 297 -9.12 14.64 -18.06
C ALA A 297 -8.03 15.67 -18.36
N LYS A 298 -8.44 16.89 -18.73
CA LYS A 298 -7.54 17.98 -19.15
C LYS A 298 -7.46 19.10 -18.10
N PRO A 299 -6.30 19.75 -17.94
CA PRO A 299 -6.19 20.92 -17.06
C PRO A 299 -7.20 22.02 -17.42
N GLY A 300 -7.81 22.63 -16.41
CA GLY A 300 -8.83 23.66 -16.58
C GLY A 300 -10.21 23.13 -16.99
N GLN A 301 -10.36 21.81 -17.18
CA GLN A 301 -11.66 21.21 -17.45
C GLN A 301 -12.53 21.27 -16.19
N THR A 302 -13.73 21.84 -16.33
CA THR A 302 -14.77 21.71 -15.29
C THR A 302 -15.49 20.39 -15.49
N VAL A 303 -15.55 19.59 -14.42
CA VAL A 303 -16.25 18.30 -14.40
C VAL A 303 -17.36 18.33 -13.36
N LYS A 304 -18.49 17.70 -13.70
CA LYS A 304 -19.56 17.42 -12.74
C LYS A 304 -19.18 16.19 -11.93
N LEU A 305 -19.26 16.30 -10.63
CA LEU A 305 -19.08 15.19 -9.70
C LEU A 305 -20.41 14.89 -9.05
N LYS A 306 -20.74 13.61 -8.96
CA LYS A 306 -21.81 13.13 -8.10
C LYS A 306 -21.17 12.49 -6.89
N ILE A 307 -21.54 12.99 -5.71
CA ILE A 307 -21.01 12.52 -4.43
C ILE A 307 -22.13 12.03 -3.53
N ARG A 308 -21.83 11.07 -2.68
CA ARG A 308 -22.66 10.66 -1.55
C ARG A 308 -22.08 11.26 -0.28
N ARG A 309 -22.88 12.05 0.44
CA ARG A 309 -22.53 12.70 1.70
C ARG A 309 -23.54 12.29 2.76
N GLY A 310 -23.15 11.35 3.63
CA GLY A 310 -24.10 10.63 4.48
C GLY A 310 -25.18 9.94 3.63
N ASP A 311 -26.45 10.17 3.94
CA ASP A 311 -27.58 9.59 3.20
C ASP A 311 -27.98 10.40 1.94
N LYS A 312 -27.30 11.51 1.66
CA LYS A 312 -27.66 12.41 0.57
C LYS A 312 -26.74 12.22 -0.63
N THR A 313 -27.32 12.37 -1.81
CA THR A 313 -26.57 12.53 -3.05
C THR A 313 -26.48 14.01 -3.39
N VAL A 314 -25.28 14.50 -3.67
CA VAL A 314 -25.01 15.90 -4.02
C VAL A 314 -24.29 15.92 -5.36
N GLU A 315 -24.66 16.86 -6.23
CA GLU A 315 -23.92 17.16 -7.44
C GLU A 315 -23.16 18.47 -7.27
N ILE A 316 -21.88 18.46 -7.63
CA ILE A 316 -20.99 19.61 -7.54
C ILE A 316 -20.16 19.71 -8.82
N GLU A 317 -19.61 20.89 -9.08
CA GLU A 317 -18.70 21.11 -10.20
C GLU A 317 -17.31 21.47 -9.67
N ALA A 318 -16.28 20.82 -10.23
CA ALA A 318 -14.90 21.09 -9.89
C ALA A 318 -14.11 21.41 -11.16
N THR A 319 -13.41 22.55 -11.16
CA THR A 319 -12.47 22.91 -12.23
C THR A 319 -11.11 22.30 -11.91
N LEU A 320 -10.71 21.29 -12.69
CA LEU A 320 -9.49 20.54 -12.48
C LEU A 320 -8.26 21.43 -12.65
N ALA A 321 -7.31 21.31 -11.72
CA ALA A 321 -6.05 22.03 -11.80
C ALA A 321 -5.01 21.18 -12.53
N GLU A 322 -4.06 21.84 -13.21
CA GLU A 322 -2.87 21.16 -13.70
C GLU A 322 -2.06 20.62 -12.52
N ARG A 323 -1.59 19.39 -12.62
CA ARG A 323 -0.78 18.74 -11.60
C ARG A 323 0.68 19.21 -11.69
N LYS A 324 0.87 20.45 -11.25
CA LYS A 324 1.99 20.91 -10.42
C LYS A 324 3.39 20.94 -11.01
#